data_AF-A0A373VWB9-F1
#
_entry.id   AF-A0A373VWB9-F1
#
_cell.length_a   1.000
_cell.length_b   1.000
_cell.length_c   1.000
_cell.angle_alpha   90.00
_cell.angle_beta   90.00
_cell.angle_gamma   90.00
#
_symmetry.space_group_name_H-M   'P 1'
#
loop_
_entity.id
_entity.type
_entity.pdbx_description
1 polymer ?
#
loop_
_entity_poly.entity_id
_entity_poly.type
_entity_poly.pdbx_seq_one_letter_code
_entity_poly.pdbx_strand_id
1 'polypeptide(L)'
;MKRIAKFHKVSEERFVADWKDTFPETQESAITDIYNEIKLPARATAGSAGYDFYAPVDLTLNPGETVKIPTGIRVEMEQDWVLKCYPRSGLGFKYRLQLNNTVGIIDSDYFYSDNEGHIFAKITNDSNEGKSVSIQAGTGFMQGIFVEYGITVDDDAKGVRNGGFGSTTQK
;
A
#
# COMPACT_ATOMS: atom_id res chain seq x y z
N MET A 1 -16.35 18.10 -4.16
CA MET A 1 -15.14 17.31 -4.49
C MET A 1 -15.51 16.29 -5.55
N LYS A 2 -14.66 16.10 -6.57
CA LYS A 2 -14.84 15.05 -7.59
C LYS A 2 -14.60 13.68 -6.95
N ARG A 3 -15.40 12.67 -7.29
CA ARG A 3 -15.21 11.28 -6.84
C ARG A 3 -14.60 10.50 -8.00
N ILE A 4 -13.32 10.17 -7.91
CA ILE A 4 -12.53 9.67 -9.05
C ILE A 4 -12.00 8.24 -8.87
N ALA A 5 -12.23 7.61 -7.72
CA ALA A 5 -11.65 6.29 -7.43
C ALA A 5 -12.52 5.46 -6.48
N LYS A 6 -12.27 4.15 -6.49
CA LYS A 6 -12.86 3.15 -5.60
C LYS A 6 -11.81 2.14 -5.16
N PHE A 7 -11.75 1.89 -3.86
CA PHE A 7 -10.93 0.80 -3.30
C PHE A 7 -11.67 -0.53 -3.37
N HIS A 8 -10.93 -1.59 -3.66
CA HIS A 8 -11.40 -2.97 -3.70
C HIS A 8 -10.41 -3.84 -2.91
N LYS A 9 -10.87 -5.03 -2.50
CA LYS A 9 -9.94 -6.09 -2.14
C LYS A 9 -9.41 -6.74 -3.43
N VAL A 10 -8.18 -7.22 -3.41
CA VAL A 10 -7.74 -8.24 -4.38
C VAL A 10 -8.51 -9.54 -4.12
N SER A 11 -8.50 -10.50 -5.05
CA SER A 11 -9.05 -11.82 -4.79
C SER A 11 -8.38 -12.48 -3.58
N GLU A 12 -9.09 -13.40 -2.92
CA GLU A 12 -8.53 -14.15 -1.80
C GLU A 12 -7.34 -14.99 -2.27
N GLU A 13 -7.46 -15.60 -3.45
CA GLU A 13 -6.42 -16.41 -4.07
C GLU A 13 -5.14 -15.58 -4.30
N ARG A 14 -5.28 -14.34 -4.81
CA ARG A 14 -4.16 -13.43 -4.98
C ARG A 14 -3.56 -13.02 -3.64
N PHE A 15 -4.40 -12.68 -2.66
CA PHE A 15 -3.92 -12.31 -1.33
C PHE A 15 -3.14 -13.44 -0.67
N VAL A 16 -3.64 -14.68 -0.72
CA VAL A 16 -2.97 -15.87 -0.17
C VAL A 16 -1.61 -16.08 -0.82
N ALA A 17 -1.53 -15.98 -2.15
CA ALA A 17 -0.28 -16.12 -2.87
C ALA A 17 0.75 -15.05 -2.47
N ASP A 18 0.34 -13.78 -2.39
CA ASP A 18 1.22 -12.67 -2.00
C ASP A 18 1.63 -12.69 -0.53
N TRP A 19 0.75 -13.19 0.33
CA TRP A 19 1.04 -13.37 1.74
C TRP A 19 2.07 -14.48 1.94
N LYS A 20 1.92 -15.63 1.28
CA LYS A 20 2.92 -16.72 1.34
C LYS A 20 4.27 -16.32 0.77
N ASP A 21 4.32 -15.49 -0.27
CA ASP A 21 5.59 -14.91 -0.76
C ASP A 21 6.31 -14.08 0.32
N THR A 22 5.55 -13.40 1.18
CA THR A 22 6.09 -12.49 2.19
C THR A 22 6.35 -13.17 3.53
N PHE A 23 5.47 -14.09 3.93
CA PHE A 23 5.43 -14.78 5.22
C PHE A 23 5.16 -16.27 4.99
N PRO A 24 6.15 -17.03 4.45
CA PRO A 24 5.96 -18.40 3.95
C PRO A 24 5.49 -19.39 5.03
N GLU A 25 5.77 -19.11 6.29
CA GLU A 25 5.40 -19.95 7.44
C GLU A 25 3.94 -19.78 7.89
N THR A 26 3.20 -18.83 7.33
CA THR A 26 1.80 -18.58 7.73
C THR A 26 0.89 -19.68 7.19
N GLN A 27 0.11 -20.32 8.08
CA GLN A 27 -0.88 -21.32 7.69
C GLN A 27 -2.00 -20.70 6.86
N GLU A 28 -2.43 -21.38 5.81
CA GLU A 28 -3.41 -20.83 4.85
C GLU A 28 -4.73 -20.42 5.50
N SER A 29 -5.24 -21.20 6.46
CA SER A 29 -6.45 -20.85 7.21
C SER A 29 -6.32 -19.51 7.94
N ALA A 30 -5.15 -19.22 8.51
CA ALA A 30 -4.90 -17.93 9.15
C ALA A 30 -4.80 -16.79 8.12
N ILE A 31 -4.31 -17.06 6.90
CA ILE A 31 -4.27 -16.06 5.83
C ILE A 31 -5.70 -15.72 5.37
N THR A 32 -6.57 -16.72 5.25
CA THR A 32 -8.00 -16.51 4.96
C THR A 32 -8.68 -15.69 6.04
N ASP A 33 -8.41 -15.96 7.32
CA ASP A 33 -8.95 -15.15 8.43
C ASP A 33 -8.47 -13.69 8.33
N ILE A 34 -7.18 -13.48 8.08
CA ILE A 34 -6.60 -12.14 7.84
C ILE A 34 -7.32 -11.44 6.68
N TYR A 35 -7.51 -12.13 5.55
CA TYR A 35 -8.17 -11.59 4.36
C TYR A 35 -9.60 -11.12 4.64
N ASN A 36 -10.35 -11.91 5.41
CA ASN A 36 -11.72 -11.60 5.79
C ASN A 36 -11.79 -10.33 6.65
N GLU A 37 -10.81 -10.10 7.51
CA GLU A 37 -10.73 -8.92 8.38
C GLU A 37 -10.21 -7.64 7.72
N ILE A 38 -9.68 -7.72 6.49
CA ILE A 38 -9.16 -6.55 5.77
C ILE A 38 -10.23 -5.47 5.64
N LYS A 39 -9.86 -4.25 6.06
CA LYS A 39 -10.70 -3.05 5.95
C LYS A 39 -10.27 -2.22 4.75
N LEU A 40 -11.24 -1.81 3.93
CA LEU A 40 -10.98 -0.88 2.84
C LEU A 40 -10.50 0.47 3.38
N PRO A 41 -9.56 1.16 2.70
CA PRO A 41 -9.09 2.45 3.15
C PRO A 41 -10.21 3.49 3.29
N ALA A 42 -10.12 4.31 4.34
CA ALA A 42 -11.13 5.32 4.63
C ALA A 42 -10.50 6.62 5.14
N ARG A 43 -11.18 7.73 4.91
CA ARG A 43 -10.76 9.03 5.45
C ARG A 43 -11.15 9.13 6.92
N ALA A 44 -10.25 9.61 7.77
CA ALA A 44 -10.51 9.77 9.19
C ALA A 44 -11.55 10.85 9.50
N THR A 45 -11.58 11.93 8.69
CA THR A 45 -12.53 13.04 8.84
C THR A 45 -12.99 13.54 7.48
N ALA A 46 -14.05 14.36 7.45
CA ALA A 46 -14.55 14.98 6.22
C ALA A 46 -13.50 15.88 5.52
N GLY A 47 -12.58 16.47 6.29
CA GLY A 47 -11.51 17.34 5.79
C GLY A 47 -10.18 16.62 5.52
N SER A 48 -10.05 15.34 5.87
CA SER A 48 -8.84 14.57 5.59
C SER A 48 -8.62 14.44 4.07
N ALA A 49 -7.39 14.63 3.61
CA ALA A 49 -7.02 14.33 2.23
C ALA A 49 -6.73 12.83 2.05
N GLY A 50 -6.05 12.23 3.03
CA GLY A 50 -5.60 10.85 3.00
C GLY A 50 -6.69 9.83 3.38
N TYR A 51 -6.64 8.70 2.70
CA TYR A 51 -7.34 7.47 3.06
C TYR A 51 -6.37 6.56 3.83
N ASP A 52 -6.68 6.27 5.09
CA ASP A 52 -5.83 5.41 5.94
C ASP A 52 -5.92 3.95 5.47
N PHE A 53 -4.77 3.32 5.25
CA PHE A 53 -4.61 1.88 5.07
C PHE A 53 -4.37 1.22 6.42
N TYR A 54 -5.04 0.11 6.67
CA TYR A 54 -5.04 -0.57 7.97
C TYR A 54 -4.11 -1.77 7.97
N ALA A 55 -3.41 -2.00 9.08
CA ALA A 55 -2.52 -3.15 9.22
C ALA A 55 -3.35 -4.44 9.19
N PRO A 56 -3.02 -5.41 8.32
CA PRO A 56 -3.75 -6.67 8.24
C PRO A 56 -3.51 -7.58 9.46
N VAL A 57 -2.37 -7.42 10.12
CA VAL A 57 -1.97 -8.17 11.32
C VAL A 57 -1.28 -7.25 12.32
N ASP A 58 -1.05 -7.75 13.52
CA ASP A 58 -0.16 -7.12 14.48
C ASP A 58 1.28 -7.09 13.93
N LEU A 59 1.88 -5.91 13.96
CA LEU A 59 3.24 -5.67 13.50
C LEU A 59 4.05 -5.10 14.65
N THR A 60 5.22 -5.67 14.90
CA THR A 60 6.23 -5.06 15.76
C THR A 60 7.53 -4.95 14.98
N LEU A 61 8.11 -3.75 14.95
CA LEU A 61 9.40 -3.50 14.32
C LEU A 61 10.33 -2.88 15.34
N ASN A 62 11.44 -3.55 15.62
CA ASN A 62 12.57 -2.97 16.33
C ASN A 62 13.33 -1.98 15.42
N PRO A 63 14.15 -1.08 15.98
CA PRO A 63 15.00 -0.22 15.18
C PRO A 63 15.84 -1.01 14.16
N GLY A 64 15.81 -0.57 12.90
CA GLY A 64 16.47 -1.22 11.76
C GLY A 64 15.66 -2.32 11.07
N GLU A 65 14.57 -2.81 11.69
CA GLU A 65 13.75 -3.86 11.08
C GLU A 65 12.86 -3.32 9.95
N THR A 66 12.65 -4.18 8.96
CA THR A 66 11.88 -3.88 7.75
C THR A 66 10.87 -4.98 7.50
N VAL A 67 9.66 -4.60 7.09
CA VAL A 67 8.63 -5.56 6.69
C VAL A 67 7.97 -5.10 5.38
N LYS A 68 7.70 -6.05 4.49
CA LYS A 68 6.82 -5.88 3.33
C LYS A 68 5.43 -6.34 3.76
N ILE A 69 4.40 -5.56 3.48
CA ILE A 69 3.02 -5.83 3.90
C ILE A 69 2.16 -5.94 2.64
N PRO A 70 1.59 -7.11 2.33
CA PRO A 70 0.48 -7.24 1.40
C PRO A 70 -0.75 -6.62 2.05
N THR A 71 -1.29 -5.52 1.48
CA THR A 71 -2.40 -4.79 2.13
C THR A 71 -3.76 -5.45 1.91
N GLY A 72 -3.84 -6.34 0.92
CA GLY A 72 -5.07 -6.87 0.32
C GLY A 72 -5.91 -5.85 -0.43
N ILE A 73 -5.39 -4.64 -0.65
CA ILE A 73 -6.10 -3.55 -1.29
C ILE A 73 -5.59 -3.35 -2.72
N ARG A 74 -6.52 -3.09 -3.64
CA ARG A 74 -6.30 -2.54 -4.98
C ARG A 74 -7.22 -1.33 -5.18
N VAL A 75 -6.94 -0.49 -6.17
CA VAL A 75 -7.71 0.75 -6.40
C VAL A 75 -7.99 0.96 -7.88
N GLU A 76 -9.26 1.16 -8.22
CA GLU A 76 -9.69 1.62 -9.54
C GLU A 76 -9.79 3.15 -9.50
N MET A 77 -9.26 3.85 -10.50
CA MET A 77 -9.36 5.31 -10.58
C MET A 77 -9.44 5.83 -12.01
N GLU A 78 -9.96 7.05 -12.16
CA GLU A 78 -9.93 7.77 -13.44
C GLU A 78 -8.49 7.99 -13.93
N GLN A 79 -8.34 8.08 -15.26
CA GLN A 79 -7.08 8.47 -15.89
C GLN A 79 -6.64 9.86 -15.43
N ASP A 80 -5.33 10.13 -15.46
CA ASP A 80 -4.69 11.39 -15.04
C ASP A 80 -4.65 11.61 -13.51
N TRP A 81 -5.05 10.60 -12.74
CA TRP A 81 -4.89 10.56 -11.28
C TRP A 81 -3.86 9.53 -10.85
N VAL A 82 -3.13 9.86 -9.79
CA VAL A 82 -2.22 8.95 -9.10
C VAL A 82 -2.60 8.89 -7.63
N LEU A 83 -2.56 7.68 -7.05
CA LEU A 83 -2.63 7.53 -5.60
C LEU A 83 -1.20 7.55 -5.04
N LYS A 84 -0.88 8.62 -4.31
CA LYS A 84 0.40 8.77 -3.60
C LYS A 84 0.26 8.26 -2.17
N CYS A 85 1.03 7.23 -1.82
CA CYS A 85 1.04 6.61 -0.51
C CYS A 85 2.16 7.17 0.36
N TYR A 86 1.82 7.58 1.58
CA TYR A 86 2.72 8.21 2.55
C TYR A 86 2.64 7.49 3.91
N PRO A 87 3.71 7.49 4.72
CA PRO A 87 3.60 7.14 6.13
C PRO A 87 2.58 8.03 6.85
N ARG A 88 1.92 7.52 7.90
CA ARG A 88 1.14 8.38 8.79
C ARG A 88 2.08 9.25 9.61
N SER A 89 1.79 10.55 9.68
CA SER A 89 2.66 11.54 10.34
C SER A 89 2.98 11.18 11.79
N GLY A 90 2.01 10.66 12.54
CA GLY A 90 2.24 10.22 13.92
C GLY A 90 3.27 9.09 14.05
N LEU A 91 3.29 8.14 13.11
CA LEU A 91 4.25 7.04 13.12
C LEU A 91 5.63 7.50 12.64
N GLY A 92 5.67 8.32 11.59
CA GLY A 92 6.90 8.94 11.09
C GLY A 92 7.57 9.83 12.13
N PHE A 93 6.82 10.65 12.87
CA PHE A 93 7.36 11.57 13.87
C PHE A 93 7.81 10.87 15.16
N LYS A 94 7.05 9.89 15.65
CA LYS A 94 7.34 9.21 16.93
C LYS A 94 8.41 8.13 16.82
N TYR A 95 8.44 7.42 15.69
CA TYR A 95 9.25 6.21 15.52
C TYR A 95 10.18 6.28 14.33
N ARG A 96 10.18 7.37 13.55
CA ARG A 96 10.87 7.43 12.24
C ARG A 96 10.46 6.26 11.33
N LEU A 97 9.19 5.86 11.39
CA LEU A 97 8.67 4.84 10.50
C LEU A 97 8.61 5.38 9.06
N GLN A 98 9.35 4.75 8.14
CA GLN A 98 9.47 5.18 6.75
C GLN A 98 8.84 4.16 5.80
N LEU A 99 8.35 4.64 4.66
CA LEU A 99 8.19 3.80 3.46
C LEU A 99 9.54 3.74 2.74
N ASN A 100 10.04 2.56 2.40
CA ASN A 100 11.37 2.42 1.78
C ASN A 100 11.49 3.10 0.41
N ASN A 101 10.37 3.30 -0.29
CA ASN A 101 10.31 4.04 -1.55
C ASN A 101 9.94 5.52 -1.36
N THR A 102 9.94 6.03 -0.12
CA THR A 102 9.53 7.40 0.28
C THR A 102 8.04 7.69 0.03
N VAL A 103 7.61 7.60 -1.22
CA VAL A 103 6.21 7.74 -1.65
C VAL A 103 5.86 6.55 -2.53
N GLY A 104 4.79 5.83 -2.17
CA GLY A 104 4.23 4.82 -3.06
C GLY A 104 3.48 5.48 -4.20
N ILE A 105 3.85 5.18 -5.44
CA ILE A 105 3.19 5.69 -6.65
C ILE A 105 2.35 4.57 -7.23
N ILE A 106 1.03 4.72 -7.13
CA ILE A 106 0.06 3.77 -7.67
C ILE A 106 -0.64 4.43 -8.86
N ASP A 107 -0.29 3.96 -10.05
CA ASP A 107 -0.81 4.45 -11.33
C ASP A 107 -2.22 3.89 -11.59
N SER A 108 -2.99 4.57 -12.44
CA SER A 108 -4.37 4.18 -12.77
C SER A 108 -4.46 2.80 -13.42
N ASP A 109 -3.49 2.45 -14.26
CA ASP A 109 -3.45 1.18 -15.00
C ASP A 109 -2.96 -0.01 -14.15
N TYR A 110 -2.36 0.25 -12.98
CA TYR A 110 -1.88 -0.80 -12.07
C TYR A 110 -3.01 -1.73 -11.61
N PHE A 111 -4.25 -1.23 -11.55
CA PHE A 111 -5.42 -2.03 -11.19
C PHE A 111 -5.62 -3.28 -12.06
N TYR A 112 -5.14 -3.26 -13.31
CA TYR A 112 -5.31 -4.34 -14.27
C TYR A 112 -4.06 -5.23 -14.40
N SER A 113 -3.02 -4.99 -13.60
CA SER A 113 -1.82 -5.82 -13.59
C SER A 113 -2.11 -7.27 -13.19
N ASP A 114 -1.21 -8.18 -13.57
CA ASP A 114 -1.25 -9.62 -13.27
C ASP A 114 -1.41 -9.97 -11.78
N ASN A 115 -0.91 -9.12 -10.88
CA ASN A 115 -1.10 -9.24 -9.44
C ASN A 115 -2.37 -8.56 -8.94
N GLU A 116 -3.33 -8.29 -9.83
CA GLU A 116 -4.59 -7.58 -9.58
C GLU A 116 -4.44 -6.14 -9.09
N GLY A 117 -3.26 -5.54 -9.26
CA GLY A 117 -2.97 -4.22 -8.71
C GLY A 117 -2.88 -4.23 -7.18
N HIS A 118 -2.46 -5.36 -6.59
CA HIS A 118 -2.26 -5.46 -5.16
C HIS A 118 -1.24 -4.43 -4.68
N ILE A 119 -1.68 -3.52 -3.81
CA ILE A 119 -0.84 -2.51 -3.19
C ILE A 119 -0.06 -3.15 -2.04
N PHE A 120 1.25 -2.95 -2.03
CA PHE A 120 2.13 -3.35 -0.95
C PHE A 120 2.75 -2.14 -0.27
N ALA A 121 3.00 -2.27 1.02
CA ALA A 121 3.77 -1.29 1.78
C ALA A 121 5.04 -1.94 2.31
N LYS A 122 6.21 -1.42 1.93
CA LYS A 122 7.48 -1.82 2.55
C LYS A 122 7.90 -0.71 3.50
N ILE A 123 7.90 -1.02 4.79
CA ILE A 123 8.19 -0.07 5.86
C ILE A 123 9.42 -0.50 6.67
N THR A 124 10.20 0.49 7.09
CA THR A 124 11.36 0.32 7.98
C THR A 124 11.19 1.19 9.22
N ASN A 125 11.44 0.63 10.41
CA ASN A 125 11.60 1.43 11.61
C ASN A 125 13.03 2.01 11.63
N ASP A 126 13.17 3.28 11.25
CA ASP A 126 14.47 3.98 11.21
C ASP A 126 14.74 4.76 12.51
N SER A 127 14.22 4.30 13.66
CA SER A 127 14.42 4.99 14.94
C SER A 127 15.90 5.09 15.30
N ASN A 128 16.38 6.30 15.56
CA ASN A 128 17.69 6.60 16.13
C ASN A 128 17.65 6.76 17.66
N GLU A 129 16.48 6.54 18.27
CA GLU A 129 16.24 6.67 19.72
C GLU A 129 15.99 5.31 20.39
N GLY A 130 16.20 4.21 19.67
CA GLY A 130 16.00 2.85 20.20
C GLY A 130 14.52 2.46 20.39
N LYS A 131 13.58 3.19 19.78
CA LYS A 131 12.14 2.96 19.97
C LYS A 131 11.63 1.88 19.03
N SER A 132 11.12 0.79 19.58
CA SER A 132 10.30 -0.17 18.82
C SER A 132 8.91 0.41 18.55
N VAL A 133 8.35 0.08 17.39
CA VAL A 133 6.97 0.44 17.03
C VAL A 133 6.12 -0.81 17.03
N SER A 134 4.93 -0.73 17.63
CA SER A 134 3.92 -1.78 17.61
C SER A 134 2.63 -1.20 17.01
N ILE A 135 2.12 -1.85 15.97
CA ILE A 135 0.92 -1.47 15.24
C ILE A 135 -0.03 -2.66 15.32
N GLN A 136 -1.18 -2.47 15.94
CA GLN A 136 -2.20 -3.51 16.08
C GLN A 136 -2.95 -3.69 14.76
N ALA A 137 -3.42 -4.91 14.50
CA ALA A 137 -4.30 -5.22 13.37
C ALA A 137 -5.49 -4.24 13.33
N GLY A 138 -5.86 -3.81 12.13
CA GLY A 138 -6.91 -2.81 11.93
C GLY A 138 -6.52 -1.37 12.29
N THR A 139 -5.28 -1.10 12.70
CA THR A 139 -4.79 0.27 12.94
C THR A 139 -4.24 0.89 11.65
N GLY A 140 -4.59 2.15 11.38
CA GLY A 140 -4.06 2.87 10.22
C GLY A 140 -2.54 3.06 10.34
N PHE A 141 -1.78 2.66 9.32
CA PHE A 141 -0.31 2.74 9.31
C PHE A 141 0.29 3.52 8.13
N MET A 142 -0.42 3.59 7.02
CA MET A 142 -0.08 4.34 5.81
C MET A 142 -1.32 5.11 5.35
N GLN A 143 -1.16 6.18 4.58
CA GLN A 143 -2.28 6.91 3.99
C GLN A 143 -2.06 7.16 2.50
N GLY A 144 -3.11 7.07 1.70
CA GLY A 144 -3.09 7.37 0.28
C GLY A 144 -3.82 8.68 -0.04
N ILE A 145 -3.20 9.55 -0.83
CA ILE A 145 -3.79 10.81 -1.31
C ILE A 145 -3.86 10.77 -2.83
N PHE A 146 -5.04 11.01 -3.39
CA PHE A 146 -5.22 11.16 -4.83
C PHE A 146 -4.76 12.54 -5.29
N VAL A 147 -3.93 12.58 -6.32
CA VAL A 147 -3.39 13.80 -6.90
C VAL A 147 -3.50 13.71 -8.43
N GLU A 148 -3.97 14.77 -9.06
CA GLU A 148 -3.97 14.91 -10.52
C GLU A 148 -2.54 15.20 -11.00
N TYR A 149 -2.13 14.62 -12.12
CA TYR A 149 -0.80 14.81 -12.70
C TYR A 149 -0.89 15.22 -14.18
N GLY A 150 0.20 15.77 -14.70
CA GLY A 150 0.33 16.12 -16.12
C GLY A 150 1.41 15.26 -16.80
N ILE A 151 1.40 15.28 -18.13
CA ILE A 151 2.39 14.63 -19.00
C ILE A 151 3.15 15.69 -19.83
N THR A 152 4.27 15.32 -20.44
CA THR A 152 5.02 16.24 -21.31
C THR A 152 4.32 16.42 -22.67
N VAL A 153 4.61 17.51 -23.36
CA VAL A 153 3.98 17.84 -24.66
C VAL A 153 4.33 16.87 -25.78
N ASP A 154 5.40 16.11 -25.61
CA ASP A 154 5.98 15.14 -26.53
C ASP A 154 5.84 13.69 -26.01
N ASP A 155 4.98 13.45 -25.02
CA ASP A 155 4.74 12.10 -24.50
C ASP A 155 4.11 11.19 -25.57
N ASP A 156 4.70 10.01 -25.76
CA ASP A 156 4.21 8.95 -26.65
C ASP A 156 4.29 7.58 -25.94
N ALA A 157 4.10 7.58 -24.62
CA ALA A 157 4.15 6.36 -23.80
C ALA A 157 2.99 5.42 -24.16
N LYS A 158 3.31 4.22 -24.64
CA LYS A 158 2.34 3.18 -25.06
C LYS A 158 2.37 1.93 -24.19
N GLY A 159 3.24 1.90 -23.18
CA GLY A 159 3.36 0.78 -22.27
C GLY A 159 2.13 0.67 -21.38
N VAL A 160 1.68 -0.56 -21.13
CA VAL A 160 0.66 -0.86 -20.11
C VAL A 160 1.36 -1.56 -18.96
N ARG A 161 1.07 -1.15 -17.73
CA ARG A 161 1.68 -1.75 -16.56
C ARG A 161 1.19 -3.19 -16.34
N ASN A 162 2.13 -4.14 -16.42
CA ASN A 162 1.91 -5.56 -16.12
C ASN A 162 2.97 -6.02 -15.11
N GLY A 163 2.58 -6.45 -13.90
CA GLY A 163 3.51 -6.80 -12.83
C GLY A 163 3.53 -5.80 -11.67
N GLY A 164 3.86 -6.29 -10.47
CA GLY A 164 4.30 -5.48 -9.34
C GLY A 164 5.81 -5.21 -9.37
N PHE A 165 6.25 -4.09 -8.75
CA PHE A 165 7.66 -3.75 -8.50
C PHE A 165 8.62 -3.78 -9.71
N GLY A 166 8.73 -2.67 -10.46
CA GLY A 166 9.76 -2.53 -11.52
C GLY A 166 9.39 -3.16 -12.86
N SER A 167 8.13 -3.53 -13.04
CA SER A 167 7.55 -4.14 -14.24
C SER A 167 7.71 -3.37 -15.55
N THR A 168 8.07 -2.08 -15.49
CA THR A 168 8.31 -1.25 -16.69
C THR A 168 9.73 -1.35 -17.23
N THR A 169 10.65 -2.01 -16.52
CA THR A 169 12.04 -2.16 -16.98
C THR A 169 12.23 -3.56 -17.60
N GLN A 170 12.06 -3.68 -18.92
CA GLN A 170 12.70 -4.78 -19.64
C GLN A 170 14.22 -4.55 -19.56
N LYS A 171 14.96 -5.51 -19.00
CA LYS A 171 16.43 -5.52 -19.06
C LYS A 171 16.92 -5.91 -20.44
#